data_AF-A0A2J6WS00-F1
#
_entry.id   AF-A0A2J6WS00-F1
#
_cell.length_a   1.000
_cell.length_b   1.000
_cell.length_c   1.000
_cell.angle_alpha   90.00
_cell.angle_beta   90.00
_cell.angle_gamma   90.00
#
_symmetry.space_group_name_H-M   'P 1'
#
loop_
_entity.id
_entity.type
_entity.pdbx_description
1 polymer ?
#
loop_
_entity_poly.entity_id
_entity_poly.type
_entity_poly.pdbx_seq_one_letter_code
_entity_poly.pdbx_strand_id
1 'polypeptide(L)' 'RCPALVVTGSEDRLTPPKLGAELAAGLGVAHQILDGVGHMPMREAPERLGQLLSTFVATFA' A
#
# COMPACT_ATOMS: atom_id res chain seq x y z
N ARG A 1 8.73 -6.07 -17.25
CA ARG A 1 8.39 -5.96 -15.81
C ARG A 1 7.06 -5.21 -15.71
N CYS A 2 6.18 -5.59 -14.77
CA CYS A 2 4.89 -4.93 -14.55
C CYS A 2 5.02 -3.87 -13.45
N PRO A 3 4.41 -2.68 -13.57
CA PRO A 3 4.38 -1.72 -12.46
C PRO A 3 3.65 -2.26 -11.23
N ALA A 4 4.10 -1.90 -10.03
CA ALA A 4 3.50 -2.34 -8.78
C ALA A 4 3.48 -1.23 -7.73
N LEU A 5 2.46 -1.26 -6.87
CA LEU A 5 2.31 -0.42 -5.68
C LEU A 5 2.04 -1.34 -4.50
N VAL A 6 2.83 -1.21 -3.42
CA VAL A 6 2.63 -1.96 -2.18
C VAL A 6 2.14 -1.01 -1.09
N VAL A 7 0.98 -1.30 -0.52
CA VAL A 7 0.36 -0.50 0.55
C VAL A 7 -0.04 -1.43 1.71
N THR A 8 0.28 -1.06 2.93
CA THR A 8 -0.24 -1.72 4.15
C THR A 8 -0.70 -0.69 5.18
N GLY A 9 -1.60 -1.07 6.07
CA GLY A 9 -1.91 -0.27 7.26
C GLY A 9 -0.87 -0.46 8.37
N SER A 10 -0.59 0.57 9.18
CA SER A 10 0.37 0.47 10.30
C SER A 10 -0.09 -0.43 11.44
N GLU A 11 -1.40 -0.65 11.56
CA GLU A 11 -2.04 -1.50 12.57
C GLU A 11 -2.50 -2.85 12.03
N ASP A 12 -2.15 -3.19 10.78
CA ASP A 12 -2.44 -4.51 10.21
C ASP A 12 -1.70 -5.61 10.98
N ARG A 13 -2.46 -6.55 11.55
CA ARG A 13 -1.92 -7.71 12.27
C ARG A 13 -1.93 -8.99 11.44
N LEU A 14 -2.71 -9.05 10.36
CA LEU A 14 -2.79 -10.22 9.49
C LEU A 14 -1.68 -10.21 8.45
N THR A 15 -1.44 -9.04 7.85
CA THR A 15 -0.33 -8.78 6.92
C THR A 15 0.45 -7.55 7.38
N PRO A 16 1.24 -7.67 8.47
CA PRO A 16 1.87 -6.53 9.10
C PRO A 16 2.84 -5.79 8.17
N PRO A 17 3.13 -4.50 8.43
CA PRO A 17 3.99 -3.66 7.58
C PRO A 17 5.33 -4.28 7.19
N LYS A 18 5.93 -5.10 8.06
CA LYS A 18 7.16 -5.83 7.75
C LYS A 18 7.04 -6.71 6.50
N LEU A 19 5.93 -7.44 6.33
CA LEU A 19 5.70 -8.27 5.15
C LEU A 19 5.49 -7.42 3.89
N GLY A 20 4.85 -6.26 4.02
CA GLY A 20 4.75 -5.27 2.94
C GLY A 20 6.12 -4.75 2.51
N ALA A 21 6.99 -4.43 3.46
CA ALA A 21 8.36 -3.99 3.19
C ALA A 21 9.19 -5.07 2.48
N GLU A 22 9.08 -6.33 2.91
CA GLU A 22 9.72 -7.48 2.26
C GLU A 22 9.25 -7.65 0.81
N LEU A 23 7.93 -7.54 0.56
CA LEU A 23 7.37 -7.61 -0.79
C LEU A 23 7.85 -6.45 -1.66
N ALA A 24 7.84 -5.23 -1.14
CA ALA A 24 8.28 -4.03 -1.86
C ALA A 24 9.76 -4.13 -2.25
N ALA A 25 10.62 -4.62 -1.35
CA ALA A 25 12.02 -4.88 -1.62
C ALA A 25 12.20 -5.93 -2.73
N GLY A 26 11.45 -7.03 -2.69
CA GLY A 26 11.49 -8.07 -3.72
C GLY A 26 11.03 -7.60 -5.11
N LEU A 27 10.11 -6.63 -5.15
CA LEU A 27 9.62 -6.01 -6.38
C LEU A 27 10.47 -4.83 -6.85
N GLY A 28 11.32 -4.26 -5.99
CA GLY A 28 12.10 -3.06 -6.25
C GLY A 28 11.24 -1.79 -6.31
N VAL A 29 10.20 -1.71 -5.48
CA VAL A 29 9.26 -0.57 -5.40
C VAL A 29 9.22 0.02 -3.99
N ALA A 30 8.65 1.22 -3.86
CA ALA A 30 8.43 1.83 -2.55
C ALA A 30 7.24 1.17 -1.83
N HIS A 31 7.36 1.03 -0.50
CA HIS A 31 6.28 0.60 0.38
C HIS A 31 5.57 1.82 0.97
N GLN A 32 4.25 1.90 0.79
CA GLN A 32 3.41 2.93 1.39
C GLN A 32 2.74 2.38 2.64
N ILE A 33 2.80 3.13 3.75
CA ILE A 33 2.15 2.77 5.01
C ILE A 33 1.07 3.79 5.32
N LEU A 34 -0.15 3.31 5.52
CA LEU A 34 -1.26 4.13 6.00
C LEU A 34 -1.30 4.11 7.52
N ASP A 35 -0.99 5.25 8.14
CA ASP A 35 -0.94 5.36 9.60
C ASP A 35 -2.35 5.24 10.24
N GLY A 36 -2.44 4.50 11.35
CA GLY A 36 -3.67 4.21 12.07
C GLY A 36 -4.67 3.35 11.29
N VAL A 37 -4.22 2.56 10.32
CA VAL A 37 -5.07 1.69 9.49
C VAL A 37 -4.74 0.23 9.74
N GLY A 38 -5.77 -0.59 9.88
CA GLY A 38 -5.68 -2.04 10.00
C GLY A 38 -5.59 -2.76 8.66
N HIS A 39 -6.18 -3.96 8.62
CA HIS A 39 -6.05 -4.89 7.51
C HIS A 39 -6.89 -4.54 6.27
N MET A 40 -7.96 -3.75 6.43
CA MET A 40 -8.92 -3.45 5.37
C MET A 40 -8.88 -1.95 5.01
N PRO A 41 -7.80 -1.44 4.38
CA PRO A 41 -7.64 -0.02 4.09
C PRO A 41 -8.75 0.54 3.17
N MET A 42 -9.35 -0.31 2.32
CA MET A 42 -10.49 0.07 1.48
C MET A 42 -11.77 0.36 2.29
N ARG A 43 -11.86 -0.12 3.53
CA ARG A 43 -12.99 0.12 4.44
C ARG A 43 -12.65 1.15 5.51
N GLU A 44 -11.41 1.11 6.01
CA GLU A 44 -10.96 1.93 7.15
C GLU A 44 -10.49 3.33 6.73
N ALA A 45 -9.96 3.46 5.52
CA ALA A 45 -9.42 4.71 5.00
C ALA A 45 -9.60 4.83 3.48
N PRO A 46 -10.84 4.73 2.95
CA PRO A 46 -11.11 4.64 1.52
C PRO A 46 -10.55 5.84 0.74
N GLU A 47 -10.63 7.05 1.26
CA GLU A 47 -10.12 8.25 0.58
C GLU A 47 -8.60 8.24 0.51
N ARG A 48 -7.91 7.86 1.60
CA ARG A 48 -6.44 7.78 1.66
C ARG A 48 -5.91 6.70 0.73
N LEU A 49 -6.54 5.52 0.71
CA LEU A 49 -6.19 4.47 -0.23
C LEU A 49 -6.48 4.90 -1.67
N GLY A 50 -7.64 5.51 -1.91
CA GLY A 50 -8.05 6.00 -3.23
C GLY A 50 -7.06 6.99 -3.83
N GLN A 51 -6.57 7.94 -3.03
CA GLN A 51 -5.53 8.89 -3.46
C GLN A 51 -4.26 8.19 -3.93
N LEU A 52 -3.76 7.20 -3.17
CA LEU A 52 -2.57 6.42 -3.57
C LEU A 52 -2.79 5.69 -4.90
N LEU A 53 -3.96 5.08 -5.08
CA LEU A 53 -4.30 4.37 -6.31
C LEU A 53 -4.41 5.32 -7.51
N SER A 54 -5.09 6.46 -7.34
CA SER A 54 -5.22 7.47 -8.39
C SER A 54 -3.86 8.05 -8.79
N THR A 55 -3.00 8.38 -7.82
CA THR A 55 -1.64 8.85 -8.10
C THR A 55 -0.84 7.78 -8.84
N PHE A 56 -0.90 6.52 -8.42
CA PHE A 56 -0.18 5.44 -9.08
C PHE A 56 -0.62 5.24 -10.53
N VAL A 57 -1.93 5.15 -10.79
CA VAL A 57 -2.45 4.98 -12.15
C VAL A 57 -2.10 6.16 -13.06
N ALA A 58 -2.13 7.39 -12.53
CA ALA A 58 -1.77 8.59 -13.28
C ALA A 58 -0.29 8.63 -13.72
N THR A 59 0.61 7.83 -13.11
CA THR A 59 2.00 7.74 -13.59
C THR A 59 2.14 7.00 -14.92
N PHE A 60 1.08 6.35 -15.41
CA PHE A 60 1.06 5.58 -16.65
C PHE A 60 0.07 6.11 -17.69
N ALA A 61 -0.65 7.20 -17.40
CA ALA A 61 -1.51 7.89 -18.34
C ALA A 61 -0.68 8.82 -19.23
#